data_AF-A0A7V3UG34-F1
#
_entry.id   AF-A0A7V3UG34-F1
#
_cell.length_a   1.000
_cell.length_b   1.000
_cell.length_c   1.000
_cell.angle_alpha   90.00
_cell.angle_beta   90.00
_cell.angle_gamma   90.00
#
_symmetry.space_group_name_H-M   'P 1'
#
loop_
_entity.id
_entity.type
_entity.pdbx_description
1 polymer ?
#
loop_
_entity_poly.entity_id
_entity_poly.type
_entity_poly.pdbx_seq_one_letter_code
_entity_poly.pdbx_strand_id
1 'polypeptide(L)'
;MRKKRIFNGKRKRSQEALGLPEPPKLRKKILGILSLCFGAFMVFGFIVSVRKDPAKADLVSDLVGLGLFGLVPILNGVFMLQKYYRDRRRALEARERALKAEKEREIIQLAQQQKGRLTLTEIVAGTSLDMAEAEKILQEMATRGHVDIQVTDSGVIVYEFYEIARGDKDSTRGLLE
;
A
#
# COMPACT_ATOMS: atom_id res chain seq x y z
N MET A 1 4.98 24.75 18.43
CA MET A 1 5.06 24.12 17.08
C MET A 1 6.25 23.15 16.84
N ARG A 2 7.09 22.79 17.83
CA ARG A 2 8.30 21.94 17.60
C ARG A 2 8.09 20.40 17.65
N LYS A 3 7.01 19.88 18.26
CA LYS A 3 6.81 18.42 18.45
C LYS A 3 6.51 17.63 17.16
N LYS A 4 5.98 18.28 16.11
CA LYS A 4 5.55 17.59 14.87
C LYS A 4 6.72 17.05 14.03
N ARG A 5 7.93 17.61 14.18
CA ARG A 5 9.12 17.20 13.41
C ARG A 5 9.75 15.90 13.92
N ILE A 6 9.77 15.68 15.23
CA ILE A 6 10.44 14.52 15.85
C ILE A 6 9.64 13.23 15.60
N PHE A 7 8.30 13.32 15.64
CA PHE A 7 7.43 12.17 15.39
C PHE A 7 7.45 11.71 13.92
N ASN A 8 7.69 12.64 13.00
CA ASN A 8 7.77 12.32 11.57
C ASN A 8 9.08 11.59 11.20
N GLY A 9 10.16 11.81 11.97
CA GLY A 9 11.46 11.18 11.72
C GLY A 9 11.50 9.68 12.02
N LYS A 10 10.86 9.22 13.11
CA LYS A 10 10.79 7.78 13.43
C LYS A 10 9.98 7.00 12.38
N ARG A 11 8.82 7.54 11.95
CA ARG A 11 8.01 6.92 10.89
C ARG A 11 8.74 6.85 9.56
N LYS A 12 9.60 7.82 9.25
CA LYS A 12 10.35 7.84 7.99
C LYS A 12 11.44 6.77 7.95
N ARG A 13 12.15 6.55 9.06
CA ARG A 13 13.19 5.51 9.16
C ARG A 13 12.63 4.09 9.07
N SER A 14 11.50 3.80 9.72
CA SER A 14 10.85 2.49 9.56
C SER A 14 10.29 2.30 8.15
N GLN A 15 9.84 3.37 7.48
CA GLN A 15 9.36 3.30 6.09
C GLN A 15 10.49 3.11 5.08
N GLU A 16 11.65 3.73 5.31
CA GLU A 16 12.86 3.53 4.50
C GLU A 16 13.43 2.12 4.67
N ALA A 17 13.38 1.56 5.88
CA ALA A 17 13.83 0.19 6.16
C ALA A 17 12.99 -0.88 5.42
N LEU A 18 11.68 -0.65 5.26
CA LEU A 18 10.79 -1.53 4.48
C LEU A 18 10.78 -1.23 2.97
N GLY A 19 11.59 -0.30 2.46
CA GLY A 19 11.65 0.03 1.02
C GLY A 19 10.33 0.58 0.45
N LEU A 20 9.49 1.19 1.30
CA LEU A 20 8.13 1.55 0.94
C LEU A 20 8.05 2.78 0.02
N PRO A 21 7.13 2.80 -0.95
CA PRO A 21 6.91 3.99 -1.77
C PRO A 21 6.47 5.17 -0.89
N GLU A 22 7.18 6.29 -1.06
CA GLU A 22 6.87 7.56 -0.42
C GLU A 22 5.49 8.06 -0.92
N PRO A 23 4.60 8.51 -0.02
CA PRO A 23 3.30 9.00 -0.43
C PRO A 23 3.46 10.24 -1.30
N PRO A 24 2.57 10.46 -2.28
CA PRO A 24 2.69 11.61 -3.17
C PRO A 24 2.65 12.92 -2.37
N LYS A 25 3.61 13.81 -2.61
CA LYS A 25 3.79 15.06 -1.86
C LYS A 25 2.52 15.93 -1.94
N LEU A 26 2.13 16.51 -0.80
CA LEU A 26 0.96 17.41 -0.67
C LEU A 26 0.96 18.57 -1.69
N ARG A 27 2.15 19.02 -2.12
CA ARG A 27 2.34 20.03 -3.17
C ARG A 27 1.65 19.66 -4.49
N LYS A 28 1.63 18.38 -4.87
CA LYS A 28 0.96 17.91 -6.10
C LYS A 28 -0.56 18.04 -6.01
N LYS A 29 -1.14 17.83 -4.82
CA LYS A 29 -2.58 18.04 -4.58
C LYS A 29 -2.96 19.52 -4.70
N ILE A 30 -2.15 20.40 -4.10
CA ILE A 30 -2.37 21.86 -4.15
C ILE A 30 -2.30 22.34 -5.60
N LEU A 31 -1.32 21.87 -6.39
CA LEU A 31 -1.18 22.25 -7.79
C LEU A 31 -2.38 21.83 -8.64
N GLY A 32 -2.91 20.62 -8.44
CA GLY A 32 -4.10 20.15 -9.15
C GLY A 32 -5.36 20.96 -8.81
N ILE A 33 -5.57 21.28 -7.52
CA ILE A 33 -6.69 22.13 -7.08
C ILE A 33 -6.54 23.55 -7.65
N LEU A 34 -5.34 24.11 -7.62
CA LEU A 34 -5.07 25.45 -8.15
C LEU A 34 -5.37 25.52 -9.65
N SER A 35 -4.97 24.50 -10.42
CA SER A 35 -5.29 24.39 -11.86
C SER A 35 -6.80 24.32 -12.13
N LEU A 36 -7.54 23.58 -11.30
CA LEU A 36 -9.01 23.50 -11.39
C LEU A 36 -9.69 24.83 -11.06
N CYS A 37 -9.24 25.50 -9.98
CA CYS A 37 -9.75 26.82 -9.61
C CYS A 37 -9.43 27.87 -10.69
N PHE A 38 -8.23 27.81 -11.29
CA PHE A 38 -7.83 28.70 -12.37
C PHE A 38 -8.67 28.48 -13.63
N GLY A 39 -8.90 27.22 -14.03
CA GLY A 39 -9.79 26.89 -15.14
C GLY A 39 -11.24 27.34 -14.89
N ALA A 40 -11.77 27.14 -13.68
CA ALA A 40 -13.11 27.60 -13.31
C ALA A 40 -13.23 29.14 -13.33
N PHE A 41 -12.20 29.85 -12.86
CA PHE A 41 -12.14 31.31 -12.89
C PHE A 41 -12.12 31.85 -14.33
N MET A 42 -11.36 31.21 -15.23
CA MET A 42 -11.33 31.57 -16.65
C MET A 42 -12.68 31.36 -17.34
N VAL A 43 -13.34 30.22 -17.10
CA VAL A 43 -14.70 29.96 -17.63
C VAL A 43 -15.70 30.98 -17.11
N PHE A 44 -15.61 31.35 -15.83
CA PHE A 44 -16.46 32.38 -15.23
C PHE A 44 -16.24 33.76 -15.85
N GLY A 45 -14.97 34.17 -16.02
CA GLY A 45 -14.62 35.44 -16.67
C GLY A 45 -15.12 35.52 -18.11
N PHE A 46 -15.04 34.41 -18.85
CA PHE A 46 -15.57 34.28 -20.19
C PHE A 46 -17.10 34.47 -20.23
N ILE A 47 -17.84 33.80 -19.35
CA ILE A 47 -19.31 33.94 -19.23
C ILE A 47 -19.72 35.39 -18.94
N VAL A 48 -18.97 36.09 -18.08
CA VAL A 48 -19.23 37.51 -17.76
C VAL A 48 -18.90 38.42 -18.96
N SER A 49 -17.83 38.13 -19.70
CA SER A 49 -17.41 38.89 -20.88
C SER A 49 -18.44 38.83 -22.00
N VAL A 50 -18.92 37.63 -22.34
CA VAL A 50 -19.96 37.41 -23.37
C VAL A 50 -21.26 38.16 -23.04
N ARG A 51 -21.58 38.30 -21.75
CA ARG A 51 -22.78 39.02 -21.30
C ARG A 51 -22.70 40.54 -21.44
N LYS A 52 -21.49 41.11 -21.44
CA LYS A 52 -21.30 42.57 -21.36
C LYS A 52 -21.27 43.24 -22.73
N ASP A 53 -20.74 42.56 -23.75
CA ASP A 53 -20.60 43.11 -25.11
C ASP A 53 -20.89 42.04 -26.20
N PRO A 54 -22.16 41.69 -26.47
CA PRO A 54 -22.52 40.64 -27.43
C PRO A 54 -22.18 40.98 -28.90
N ALA A 55 -21.96 42.26 -29.22
CA ALA A 55 -21.70 42.73 -30.59
C ALA A 55 -20.24 42.55 -31.06
N LYS A 56 -19.31 42.18 -30.16
CA LYS A 56 -17.89 41.90 -30.47
C LYS A 56 -17.53 40.42 -30.32
N ALA A 57 -18.54 39.56 -30.20
CA ALA A 57 -18.35 38.13 -30.02
C ALA A 57 -17.83 37.49 -31.32
N ASP A 58 -16.51 37.45 -31.46
CA ASP A 58 -15.86 36.66 -32.50
C ASP A 58 -15.89 35.18 -32.11
N LEU A 59 -16.78 34.44 -32.78
CA LEU A 59 -17.09 33.04 -32.50
C LEU A 59 -15.84 32.14 -32.48
N VAL A 60 -14.84 32.45 -33.32
CA VAL A 60 -13.56 31.73 -33.38
C VAL A 60 -12.68 32.03 -32.17
N SER A 61 -12.58 33.30 -31.74
CA SER A 61 -11.81 33.70 -30.55
C SER A 61 -12.40 33.09 -29.28
N ASP A 62 -13.73 33.05 -29.20
CA ASP A 62 -14.48 32.47 -28.11
C ASP A 62 -14.29 30.94 -28.00
N LEU A 63 -14.31 30.23 -29.13
CA LEU A 63 -14.10 28.79 -29.17
C LEU A 63 -12.64 28.41 -28.85
N VAL A 64 -11.68 29.17 -29.38
CA VAL A 64 -10.25 28.99 -29.09
C VAL A 64 -9.97 29.28 -27.61
N GLY A 65 -10.54 30.35 -27.05
CA GLY A 65 -10.43 30.69 -25.63
C GLY A 65 -11.00 29.60 -24.72
N LEU A 66 -12.20 29.11 -25.01
CA LEU A 66 -12.84 28.04 -24.23
C LEU A 66 -12.05 26.72 -24.30
N GLY A 67 -11.55 26.37 -25.49
CA GLY A 67 -10.75 25.16 -25.71
C GLY A 67 -9.42 25.20 -24.96
N LEU A 68 -8.59 26.22 -25.23
CA LEU A 68 -7.24 26.34 -24.68
C LEU A 68 -7.23 26.68 -23.18
N PHE A 69 -8.09 27.62 -22.75
CA PHE A 69 -8.06 28.13 -21.37
C PHE A 69 -9.10 27.49 -20.45
N GLY A 70 -10.17 26.91 -20.99
CA GLY A 70 -11.17 26.18 -20.20
C GLY A 70 -10.87 24.69 -20.12
N LEU A 71 -10.86 24.00 -21.26
CA LEU A 71 -10.83 22.53 -21.29
C LEU A 71 -9.46 21.94 -20.94
N VAL A 72 -8.36 22.48 -21.48
CA VAL A 72 -7.00 21.95 -21.25
C VAL A 72 -6.59 21.94 -19.76
N PRO A 73 -6.77 23.02 -18.97
CA PRO A 73 -6.39 23.01 -17.55
C PRO A 73 -7.32 22.13 -16.69
N ILE A 74 -8.59 21.96 -17.08
CA ILE A 74 -9.51 21.04 -16.40
C ILE A 74 -9.09 19.60 -16.66
N LEU A 75 -8.84 19.22 -17.92
CA LEU A 75 -8.37 17.87 -18.28
C LEU A 75 -7.04 17.54 -17.60
N ASN A 76 -6.07 18.47 -17.62
CA ASN A 76 -4.80 18.30 -16.91
C ASN A 76 -4.98 18.21 -15.39
N GLY A 77 -5.83 19.06 -14.81
CA GLY A 77 -6.14 19.04 -13.37
C GLY A 77 -6.76 17.72 -12.93
N VAL A 78 -7.76 17.23 -13.68
CA VAL A 78 -8.43 15.95 -13.44
C VAL A 78 -7.46 14.78 -13.62
N PHE A 79 -6.69 14.74 -14.71
CA PHE A 79 -5.69 13.70 -14.95
C PHE A 79 -4.64 13.65 -13.83
N MET A 80 -4.17 14.82 -13.38
CA MET A 80 -3.19 14.92 -12.30
C MET A 80 -3.78 14.49 -10.95
N LEU A 81 -5.04 14.82 -10.65
CA LEU A 81 -5.74 14.36 -9.45
C LEU A 81 -5.96 12.85 -9.49
N GLN A 82 -6.42 12.30 -10.61
CA GLN A 82 -6.58 10.86 -10.79
C GLN A 82 -5.27 10.12 -10.58
N LYS A 83 -4.16 10.62 -11.13
CA LYS A 83 -2.82 10.06 -10.91
C LYS A 83 -2.39 10.17 -9.44
N TYR A 84 -2.63 11.31 -8.79
CA TYR A 84 -2.35 11.50 -7.36
C TYR A 84 -3.11 10.50 -6.47
N TYR A 85 -4.41 10.30 -6.72
CA TYR A 85 -5.21 9.34 -5.97
C TYR A 85 -4.80 7.89 -6.26
N ARG A 86 -4.45 7.57 -7.50
CA ARG A 86 -3.96 6.25 -7.90
C ARG A 86 -2.63 5.91 -7.22
N ASP A 87 -1.67 6.82 -7.25
CA ASP A 87 -0.36 6.64 -6.62
C ASP A 87 -0.51 6.48 -5.10
N ARG A 88 -1.43 7.24 -4.48
CA ARG A 88 -1.72 7.11 -3.05
C ARG A 88 -2.30 5.74 -2.69
N ARG A 89 -3.23 5.22 -3.50
CA ARG A 89 -3.81 3.87 -3.27
C ARG A 89 -2.74 2.78 -3.39
N ARG A 90 -1.95 2.82 -4.45
CA ARG A 90 -0.83 1.89 -4.65
C ARG A 90 0.17 1.93 -3.48
N ALA A 91 0.49 3.12 -2.98
CA ALA A 91 1.40 3.26 -1.85
C ALA A 91 0.81 2.70 -0.54
N LEU A 92 -0.50 2.77 -0.35
CA LEU A 92 -1.17 2.17 0.81
C LEU A 92 -1.18 0.64 0.71
N GLU A 93 -1.56 0.11 -0.44
CA GLU A 93 -1.57 -1.34 -0.69
C GLU A 93 -0.17 -1.94 -0.55
N ALA A 94 0.87 -1.27 -1.07
CA ALA A 94 2.25 -1.70 -0.89
C ALA A 94 2.68 -1.75 0.57
N ARG A 95 2.21 -0.81 1.40
CA ARG A 95 2.47 -0.79 2.86
C ARG A 95 1.83 -1.96 3.56
N GLU A 96 0.56 -2.20 3.29
CA GLU A 96 -0.18 -3.32 3.88
C GLU A 96 0.47 -4.65 3.51
N ARG A 97 0.87 -4.82 2.24
CA ARG A 97 1.60 -6.01 1.78
C ARG A 97 2.94 -6.18 2.48
N ALA A 98 3.72 -5.12 2.62
CA ALA A 98 5.03 -5.20 3.26
C ALA A 98 4.93 -5.53 4.76
N LEU A 99 3.96 -4.93 5.47
CA LEU A 99 3.69 -5.25 6.87
C LEU A 99 3.24 -6.71 7.03
N LYS A 100 2.37 -7.21 6.14
CA LYS A 100 1.97 -8.61 6.14
C LYS A 100 3.16 -9.54 5.87
N ALA A 101 4.03 -9.20 4.92
CA ALA A 101 5.22 -9.98 4.61
C ALA A 101 6.23 -10.00 5.77
N GLU A 102 6.38 -8.89 6.51
CA GLU A 102 7.20 -8.82 7.72
C GLU A 102 6.68 -9.78 8.80
N LYS A 103 5.37 -9.78 9.04
CA LYS A 103 4.71 -10.70 9.98
C LYS A 103 4.86 -12.17 9.57
N GLU A 104 4.64 -12.48 8.29
CA GLU A 104 4.87 -13.84 7.75
C GLU A 104 6.34 -14.26 7.94
N ARG A 105 7.28 -13.33 7.76
CA ARG A 105 8.71 -13.60 7.94
C ARG A 105 9.05 -13.91 9.41
N GLU A 106 8.46 -13.21 10.38
CA GLU A 106 8.64 -13.52 11.80
C GLU A 106 8.23 -14.96 12.12
N ILE A 107 7.06 -15.39 11.62
CA ILE A 107 6.56 -16.77 11.79
C ILE A 107 7.53 -17.77 11.15
N ILE A 108 7.98 -17.53 9.92
CA ILE A 108 8.91 -18.43 9.21
C ILE A 108 10.24 -18.53 9.96
N GLN A 109 10.77 -17.41 10.48
CA GLN A 109 12.00 -17.41 11.27
C GLN A 109 11.85 -18.23 12.55
N LEU A 110 10.71 -18.08 13.24
CA LEU A 110 10.41 -18.90 14.41
C LEU A 110 10.27 -20.38 14.02
N ALA A 111 9.65 -20.68 12.88
CA ALA A 111 9.48 -22.04 12.39
C ALA A 111 10.83 -22.68 12.09
N GLN A 112 11.78 -21.94 11.50
CA GLN A 112 13.15 -22.42 11.30
C GLN A 112 13.84 -22.76 12.63
N GLN A 113 13.65 -21.96 13.67
CA GLN A 113 14.23 -22.22 14.99
C GLN A 113 13.61 -23.45 15.67
N GLN A 114 12.32 -23.71 15.44
CA GLN A 114 11.57 -24.84 16.03
C GLN A 114 11.39 -26.02 15.09
N LYS A 115 12.31 -26.20 14.13
CA LYS A 115 12.34 -27.35 13.19
C LYS A 115 11.06 -27.56 12.39
N GLY A 116 10.38 -26.47 12.05
CA GLY A 116 9.20 -26.45 11.20
C GLY A 116 7.91 -26.89 11.87
N ARG A 117 7.84 -27.03 13.21
CA ARG A 117 6.62 -27.38 13.94
C ARG A 117 6.35 -26.34 15.01
N LEU A 118 5.16 -25.74 14.98
CA LEU A 118 4.78 -24.67 15.90
C LEU A 118 3.32 -24.78 16.30
N THR A 119 3.04 -24.50 17.56
CA THR A 119 1.68 -24.23 18.06
C THR A 119 1.36 -22.75 17.95
N LEU A 120 0.06 -22.42 17.99
CA LEU A 120 -0.38 -21.03 17.97
C LEU A 120 0.20 -20.23 19.15
N THR A 121 0.27 -20.85 20.33
CA THR A 121 0.83 -20.24 21.54
C THR A 121 2.31 -19.93 21.41
N GLU A 122 3.09 -20.84 20.81
CA GLU A 122 4.51 -20.61 20.55
C GLU A 122 4.74 -19.45 19.57
N ILE A 123 3.87 -19.32 18.57
CA ILE A 123 3.93 -18.21 17.60
C ILE A 123 3.68 -16.87 18.30
N VAL A 124 2.62 -16.78 19.09
CA VAL A 124 2.30 -15.55 19.83
C VAL A 124 3.38 -15.22 20.87
N ALA A 125 4.00 -16.23 21.49
CA ALA A 125 5.10 -16.03 22.42
C ALA A 125 6.42 -15.61 21.74
N GLY A 126 6.63 -16.04 20.49
CA GLY A 126 7.88 -15.84 19.75
C GLY A 126 7.85 -14.72 18.71
N THR A 127 6.72 -14.07 18.48
CA THR A 127 6.54 -13.02 17.47
C THR A 127 5.87 -11.78 18.04
N SER A 128 5.76 -10.71 17.24
CA SER A 128 5.02 -9.50 17.62
C SER A 128 3.50 -9.60 17.44
N LEU A 129 2.98 -10.78 17.09
CA LEU A 129 1.59 -11.03 16.71
C LEU A 129 0.71 -11.31 17.93
N ASP A 130 -0.54 -10.87 17.86
CA ASP A 130 -1.58 -11.37 18.74
C ASP A 130 -2.17 -12.71 18.24
N MET A 131 -2.97 -13.37 19.08
CA MET A 131 -3.60 -14.66 18.76
C MET A 131 -4.44 -14.63 17.47
N ALA A 132 -5.24 -13.58 17.27
CA ALA A 132 -6.14 -13.49 16.12
C ALA A 132 -5.38 -13.21 14.83
N GLU A 133 -4.34 -12.37 14.90
CA GLU A 133 -3.44 -12.09 13.79
C GLU A 133 -2.64 -13.34 13.38
N ALA A 134 -2.09 -14.06 14.35
CA ALA A 134 -1.35 -15.30 14.11
C ALA A 134 -2.23 -16.37 13.46
N GLU A 135 -3.43 -16.61 14.01
CA GLU A 135 -4.38 -17.58 13.46
C GLU A 135 -4.76 -17.25 12.01
N LYS A 136 -5.07 -15.98 11.75
CA LYS A 136 -5.41 -15.52 10.40
C LYS A 136 -4.27 -15.75 9.41
N ILE A 137 -3.04 -15.38 9.77
CA ILE A 137 -1.88 -15.55 8.88
C ILE A 137 -1.62 -17.04 8.63
N LEU A 138 -1.69 -17.88 9.67
CA LEU A 138 -1.52 -19.33 9.53
C LEU A 138 -2.58 -19.96 8.64
N GLN A 139 -3.85 -19.56 8.79
CA GLN A 139 -4.93 -20.05 7.93
C GLN A 139 -4.71 -19.64 6.45
N GLU A 140 -4.25 -18.41 6.20
CA GLU A 140 -3.89 -17.95 4.86
C GLU A 140 -2.66 -18.68 4.30
N MET A 141 -1.69 -19.04 5.14
CA MET A 141 -0.54 -19.86 4.74
C MET A 141 -0.94 -21.31 4.46
N ALA A 142 -1.81 -21.90 5.27
CA ALA A 142 -2.35 -23.24 5.06
C ALA A 142 -3.18 -23.31 3.77
N THR A 143 -3.99 -22.29 3.49
CA THR A 143 -4.77 -22.22 2.24
C THR A 143 -3.89 -22.10 0.99
N ARG A 144 -2.74 -21.41 1.10
CA ARG A 144 -1.71 -21.37 0.04
C ARG A 144 -0.89 -22.66 -0.05
N GLY A 145 -1.11 -23.59 0.88
CA GLY A 145 -0.43 -24.87 0.95
C GLY A 145 0.98 -24.77 1.49
N HIS A 146 1.35 -23.74 2.27
CA HIS A 146 2.67 -23.59 2.93
C HIS A 146 2.74 -24.21 4.33
N VAL A 147 1.58 -24.51 4.93
CA VAL A 147 1.45 -25.04 6.29
C VAL A 147 0.41 -26.14 6.29
N ASP A 148 0.69 -27.22 6.99
CA ASP A 148 -0.28 -28.29 7.28
C ASP A 148 -0.75 -28.20 8.74
N ILE A 149 -2.02 -28.50 8.97
CA ILE A 149 -2.62 -28.44 10.31
C ILE A 149 -2.79 -29.87 10.80
N GLN A 150 -2.02 -30.23 11.82
CA GLN A 150 -2.10 -31.53 12.47
C GLN A 150 -2.69 -31.37 13.87
N VAL A 151 -3.63 -32.26 14.19
CA VAL A 151 -4.15 -32.40 15.55
C VAL A 151 -3.42 -33.60 16.15
N THR A 152 -2.70 -33.38 17.25
CA THR A 152 -2.02 -34.46 17.96
C THR A 152 -3.04 -35.35 18.67
N ASP A 153 -2.63 -36.56 19.06
CA ASP A 153 -3.46 -37.48 19.86
C ASP A 153 -3.90 -36.86 21.20
N SER A 154 -3.18 -35.84 21.67
CA SER A 154 -3.51 -35.05 22.86
C SER A 154 -4.50 -33.91 22.61
N GLY A 155 -4.99 -33.75 21.37
CA GLY A 155 -5.92 -32.69 20.98
C GLY A 155 -5.28 -31.31 20.77
N VAL A 156 -3.95 -31.24 20.68
CA VAL A 156 -3.23 -29.98 20.47
C VAL A 156 -3.08 -29.72 18.97
N ILE A 157 -3.43 -28.51 18.53
CA ILE A 157 -3.26 -28.08 17.14
C ILE A 157 -1.81 -27.65 16.92
N VAL A 158 -1.14 -28.35 16.01
CA VAL A 158 0.24 -28.08 15.60
C VAL A 158 0.25 -27.74 14.11
N TYR A 159 0.93 -26.66 13.78
CA TYR A 159 1.16 -26.20 12.42
C TYR A 159 2.53 -26.69 11.95
N GLU A 160 2.55 -27.52 10.89
CA GLU A 160 3.77 -28.07 10.30
C GLU A 160 4.11 -27.35 8.98
N PHE A 161 5.29 -26.73 8.95
CA PHE A 161 5.87 -26.07 7.77
C PHE A 161 6.71 -27.10 7.00
N TYR A 162 6.10 -27.81 6.06
CA TYR A 162 6.73 -28.96 5.37
C TYR A 162 8.04 -28.60 4.63
N GLU A 163 8.17 -27.37 4.12
CA GLU A 163 9.40 -26.89 3.45
C GLU A 163 10.59 -26.85 4.42
N ILE A 164 10.31 -26.57 5.70
CA ILE A 164 11.32 -26.48 6.76
C ILE A 164 11.51 -27.85 7.41
N ALA A 165 10.42 -28.54 7.72
CA ALA A 165 10.45 -29.82 8.44
C ALA A 165 11.08 -30.98 7.62
N ARG A 166 11.00 -30.93 6.28
CA ARG A 166 11.62 -31.96 5.41
C ARG A 166 13.08 -31.68 5.05
N GLY A 167 13.50 -30.42 5.02
CA GLY A 167 14.88 -30.04 4.68
C GLY A 167 15.95 -30.66 5.60
N ASP A 168 15.59 -30.98 6.83
CA ASP A 168 16.47 -31.64 7.81
C ASP A 168 16.63 -33.16 7.58
N LYS A 169 15.64 -33.81 6.92
CA LYS A 169 15.63 -35.28 6.73
C LYS A 169 16.36 -35.77 5.48
N ASP A 170 16.46 -34.96 4.43
CA ASP A 170 17.16 -35.37 3.20
C ASP A 170 18.69 -35.24 3.32
N SER A 171 19.19 -34.35 4.19
CA SER A 171 20.64 -34.16 4.40
C SER A 171 21.33 -35.34 5.09
N THR A 172 20.59 -36.27 5.71
CA THR A 172 21.15 -37.46 6.39
C THR A 172 21.05 -38.76 5.60
N ARG A 173 20.30 -38.79 4.49
CA ARG A 173 20.16 -39.99 3.66
C ARG A 173 21.23 -40.16 2.57
N GLY A 174 21.96 -39.09 2.22
CA GLY A 174 23.04 -39.13 1.22
C GLY A 174 24.42 -39.60 1.73
N LEU A 175 24.53 -40.03 2.99
CA LEU A 175 25.80 -40.47 3.61
C LEU A 175 25.87 -41.99 3.90
N LEU A 176 24.88 -42.76 3.44
CA LEU A 176 24.82 -44.22 3.63
C LEU A 176 24.77 -45.01 2.32
N GLU A 177 25.08 -44.39 1.17
CA GLU A 177 25.36 -45.08 -0.10
C GLU A 177 26.83 -44.96 -0.49
#